data_AF-A0A0N1ILR4-F1
#
_entry.id   AF-A0A0N1ILR4-F1
#
_cell.length_a   1.000
_cell.length_b   1.000
_cell.length_c   1.000
_cell.angle_alpha   90.00
_cell.angle_beta   90.00
_cell.angle_gamma   90.00
#
_symmetry.space_group_name_H-M   'P 1'
#
loop_
_entity.id
_entity.type
_entity.pdbx_description
1 polymer ?
#
loop_
_entity_poly.entity_id
_entity_poly.type
_entity_poly.pdbx_seq_one_letter_code
_entity_poly.pdbx_strand_id
1 'polypeptide(L)'
;MYRESIIGLALAATLAEMNPRLTARQEEEVWRIFDTSMTASVAEAPLMSHVSVQVPPPSSVAGGGMTAVSTALPQLYIPAHSSETTGDMVPIEAPGVEPPDAPATPSPSLALEAPFDDSHIAFPVYRNCDGVWTVLLKDPTVVVRDGSGKSEKMQLDYLKVCLKDISARPGAAKARGTKRRRARKS
;
A
#
# COMPACT_ATOMS: atom_id res chain seq x y z
N MET A 1 1.05 -11.31 10.53
CA MET A 1 1.00 -10.54 9.27
C MET A 1 -0.16 -11.00 8.40
N TYR A 2 -0.22 -12.28 8.01
CA TYR A 2 -1.24 -12.76 7.07
C TYR A 2 -2.68 -12.83 7.60
N ARG A 3 -2.91 -12.62 8.91
CA ARG A 3 -4.28 -12.56 9.47
C ARG A 3 -5.11 -11.40 8.93
N GLU A 4 -4.47 -10.30 8.49
CA GLU A 4 -5.14 -9.16 7.84
C GLU A 4 -5.38 -9.37 6.33
N SER A 5 -4.96 -10.50 5.76
CA SER A 5 -5.27 -10.85 4.38
C SER A 5 -6.75 -11.25 4.23
N ILE A 6 -7.27 -11.25 2.99
CA ILE A 6 -8.66 -11.69 2.71
C ILE A 6 -8.94 -13.08 3.30
N ILE A 7 -8.00 -14.03 3.15
CA ILE A 7 -8.14 -15.39 3.70
C ILE A 7 -8.13 -15.36 5.24
N GLY A 8 -7.27 -14.54 5.84
CA GLY A 8 -7.22 -14.36 7.29
C GLY A 8 -8.51 -13.75 7.85
N LEU A 9 -9.06 -12.73 7.19
CA LEU A 9 -10.33 -12.11 7.56
C LEU A 9 -11.50 -13.09 7.42
N ALA A 10 -11.52 -13.89 6.36
CA ALA A 10 -12.52 -14.94 6.18
C ALA A 10 -12.46 -16.00 7.30
N LEU A 11 -11.26 -16.40 7.71
CA LEU A 11 -11.07 -17.30 8.85
C LEU A 11 -11.57 -16.66 10.15
N ALA A 12 -11.25 -15.37 10.39
CA ALA A 12 -11.74 -14.65 11.56
C ALA A 12 -13.27 -14.60 11.61
N ALA A 13 -13.92 -14.32 10.49
CA ALA A 13 -15.37 -14.33 10.38
C ALA A 13 -15.95 -15.72 10.70
N THR A 14 -15.35 -16.77 10.13
CA THR A 14 -15.78 -18.15 10.37
C THR A 14 -15.64 -18.55 11.85
N LEU A 15 -14.53 -18.18 12.49
CA LEU A 15 -14.30 -18.46 13.91
C LEU A 15 -15.29 -17.70 14.80
N ALA A 16 -15.63 -16.46 14.44
CA ALA A 16 -16.64 -15.68 15.14
C ALA A 16 -18.04 -16.34 15.06
N GLU A 17 -18.42 -16.88 13.90
CA GLU A 17 -19.69 -17.62 13.74
C GLU A 17 -19.72 -18.95 14.50
N MET A 18 -18.55 -19.58 14.68
CA MET A 18 -18.43 -20.81 15.46
C MET A 18 -18.49 -20.59 16.97
N ASN A 19 -18.32 -19.36 17.47
CA ASN A 19 -18.43 -19.06 18.90
C ASN A 19 -19.88 -19.27 19.38
N PRO A 20 -20.17 -20.05 20.46
CA PRO A 20 -19.26 -20.58 21.49
C PRO A 20 -18.88 -22.07 21.35
N ARG A 21 -18.99 -22.67 20.17
CA ARG A 21 -18.64 -24.08 19.93
C ARG A 21 -17.13 -24.36 20.07
N LEU A 22 -16.30 -23.32 20.01
CA LEU A 22 -14.86 -23.39 20.22
C LEU A 22 -14.47 -22.72 21.54
N THR A 23 -13.56 -23.35 22.27
CA THR A 23 -12.88 -22.71 23.39
C THR A 23 -11.82 -21.73 22.89
N ALA A 24 -11.49 -20.71 23.68
CA ALA A 24 -10.45 -19.73 23.33
C ALA A 24 -9.09 -20.39 23.00
N ARG A 25 -8.75 -21.48 23.69
CA ARG A 25 -7.52 -22.26 23.42
C ARG A 25 -7.54 -22.94 22.05
N GLN A 26 -8.69 -23.46 21.63
CA GLN A 26 -8.82 -24.07 20.30
C GLN A 26 -8.75 -23.01 19.21
N GLU A 27 -9.34 -21.84 19.42
CA GLU A 27 -9.24 -20.72 18.49
C GLU A 27 -7.78 -20.25 18.33
N GLU A 28 -7.05 -20.09 19.43
CA GLU A 28 -5.62 -19.74 19.41
C GLU A 28 -4.79 -20.78 18.65
N GLU A 29 -5.10 -22.07 18.81
CA GLU A 29 -4.43 -23.15 18.11
C GLU A 29 -4.71 -23.12 16.60
N VAL A 30 -5.94 -22.86 16.18
CA VAL A 30 -6.29 -22.68 14.76
C VAL A 30 -5.49 -21.53 14.16
N TRP A 31 -5.41 -20.40 14.87
CA TRP A 31 -4.62 -19.26 14.44
C TRP A 31 -3.13 -19.56 14.32
N ARG A 32 -2.58 -20.35 15.25
CA ARG A 32 -1.16 -20.79 15.21
C ARG A 32 -0.88 -21.65 13.98
N ILE A 33 -1.80 -22.57 13.66
CA ILE A 33 -1.70 -23.42 12.47
C ILE A 33 -1.77 -22.54 11.22
N PHE A 34 -2.75 -21.65 11.13
CA PHE A 34 -2.90 -20.71 10.01
C PHE A 34 -1.63 -19.89 9.77
N ASP A 35 -1.07 -19.27 10.80
CA ASP A 35 0.13 -18.44 10.68
C ASP A 35 1.33 -19.25 10.15
N THR A 36 1.49 -20.48 10.63
CA THR A 36 2.57 -21.39 10.22
C THR A 36 2.38 -21.84 8.77
N SER A 37 1.18 -22.30 8.42
CA SER A 37 0.83 -22.77 7.08
C SER A 37 0.96 -21.66 6.04
N MET A 38 0.43 -20.47 6.29
CA MET A 38 0.56 -19.33 5.37
C MET A 38 2.02 -18.96 5.12
N THR A 39 2.84 -18.96 6.17
CA THR A 39 4.27 -18.64 6.03
C THR A 39 4.98 -19.68 5.17
N ALA A 40 4.71 -20.98 5.39
CA ALA A 40 5.29 -22.06 4.60
C ALA A 40 4.83 -22.00 3.13
N SER A 41 3.52 -21.85 2.89
CA SER A 41 2.96 -21.81 1.53
C SER A 41 3.48 -20.63 0.70
N VAL A 42 3.66 -19.46 1.31
CA VAL A 42 4.24 -18.31 0.60
C VAL A 42 5.73 -18.51 0.31
N ALA A 43 6.47 -19.17 1.20
CA ALA A 43 7.89 -19.46 0.98
C ALA A 43 8.11 -20.51 -0.13
N GLU A 44 7.18 -21.45 -0.29
CA GLU A 44 7.22 -22.49 -1.33
C GLU A 44 6.59 -22.05 -2.66
N ALA A 45 5.87 -20.93 -2.67
CA ALA A 45 5.21 -20.42 -3.87
C ALA A 45 6.24 -20.14 -4.98
N PRO A 46 6.05 -20.69 -6.19
CA PRO A 46 6.94 -20.40 -7.31
C PRO A 46 6.98 -18.89 -7.56
N LEU A 47 8.18 -18.30 -7.52
CA LEU A 47 8.45 -16.89 -7.90
C LEU A 47 8.29 -16.65 -9.42
N MET A 48 7.43 -17.43 -10.08
CA MET A 48 7.15 -17.31 -11.51
C MET A 48 6.42 -16.00 -11.81
N SER A 49 5.67 -15.47 -10.83
CA SER A 49 5.09 -14.13 -10.93
C SER A 49 6.02 -13.08 -10.33
N HIS A 50 6.22 -12.00 -11.07
CA HIS A 50 7.00 -10.84 -10.63
C HIS A 50 6.07 -9.63 -10.49
N VAL A 51 6.03 -9.06 -9.30
CA VAL A 51 5.28 -7.83 -9.02
C VAL A 51 6.25 -6.67 -8.93
N SER A 52 6.06 -5.63 -9.75
CA SER A 52 6.76 -4.35 -9.59
C SER A 52 5.76 -3.25 -9.25
N VAL A 53 6.21 -2.35 -8.37
CA VAL A 53 5.44 -1.17 -7.97
C VAL A 53 6.17 0.04 -8.50
N GLN A 54 5.48 0.81 -9.34
CA GLN A 54 5.99 2.06 -9.90
C GLN A 54 5.25 3.20 -9.20
N VAL A 55 5.99 4.16 -8.70
CA VAL A 55 5.43 5.35 -8.07
C VAL A 55 5.78 6.54 -8.95
N PRO A 56 4.82 7.44 -9.24
CA PRO A 56 5.14 8.71 -9.86
C PRO A 56 6.24 9.43 -9.08
N PRO A 57 7.03 10.30 -9.74
CA PRO A 57 7.97 11.17 -9.02
C PRO A 57 7.25 11.85 -7.86
N PRO A 58 7.90 12.00 -6.68
CA PRO A 58 7.25 12.54 -5.50
C PRO A 58 6.59 13.86 -5.86
N SER A 59 5.27 13.95 -5.69
CA SER A 59 4.56 15.20 -5.87
C SER A 59 5.07 16.14 -4.79
N SER A 60 5.95 17.06 -5.20
CA SER A 60 6.48 18.08 -4.31
C SER A 60 5.31 19.00 -3.97
N VAL A 61 4.74 18.85 -2.78
CA VAL A 61 3.88 19.89 -2.20
C VAL A 61 4.72 21.17 -2.20
N ALA A 62 4.19 22.20 -2.86
CA ALA A 62 4.84 23.48 -3.02
C ALA A 62 5.34 24.03 -1.68
N GLY A 63 6.65 24.28 -1.59
CA GLY A 63 7.26 25.01 -0.47
C GLY A 63 8.22 24.19 0.37
N GLY A 64 9.51 24.23 0.00
CA GLY A 64 10.60 23.73 0.85
C GLY A 64 11.59 22.90 0.06
N GLY A 65 12.54 23.56 -0.60
CA GLY A 65 13.55 22.91 -1.41
C GLY A 65 14.37 21.88 -0.64
N MET A 66 14.32 20.64 -1.10
CA MET A 66 15.48 19.74 -1.06
C MET A 66 15.60 19.09 -2.44
N THR A 67 16.75 19.33 -3.05
CA THR A 67 17.18 18.90 -4.37
C THR A 67 16.94 17.41 -4.61
N ALA A 68 16.17 17.09 -5.65
CA ALA A 68 16.07 15.75 -6.20
C ALA A 68 17.46 15.27 -6.66
N VAL A 69 17.94 14.16 -6.09
CA VAL A 69 19.12 13.46 -6.63
C VAL A 69 18.67 12.77 -7.91
N SER A 70 19.02 13.38 -9.04
CA SER A 70 18.84 12.82 -10.38
C SER A 70 19.77 11.63 -10.55
N THR A 71 19.24 10.41 -10.43
CA THR A 71 19.92 9.22 -10.99
C THR A 71 19.67 9.22 -12.50
N ALA A 72 20.55 9.91 -13.22
CA ALA A 72 20.66 9.78 -14.66
C ALA A 72 20.98 8.32 -15.01
N LEU A 73 20.08 7.65 -15.71
CA LEU A 73 20.39 6.49 -16.54
C LEU A 73 20.27 6.92 -18.01
N PRO A 74 21.23 6.52 -18.86
CA PRO A 74 21.42 7.11 -20.18
C PRO A 74 20.32 6.70 -21.17
N GLN A 75 19.86 7.70 -21.93
CA GLN A 75 18.93 7.58 -23.04
C GLN A 75 19.44 6.60 -24.10
N LEU A 76 18.57 5.69 -24.52
CA LEU A 76 18.58 5.10 -25.86
C LEU A 76 17.15 4.69 -26.21
N TYR A 77 16.42 5.52 -26.97
CA TYR A 77 15.69 5.12 -28.19
C TYR A 77 14.91 6.31 -28.79
N ILE A 78 14.88 6.34 -30.13
CA ILE A 78 14.62 7.47 -31.04
C ILE A 78 13.10 7.70 -31.28
N PRO A 79 12.59 8.95 -31.43
CA PRO A 79 11.20 9.22 -31.81
C PRO A 79 11.00 9.12 -33.34
N ALA A 80 9.89 8.51 -33.76
CA ALA A 80 9.39 8.62 -35.13
C ALA A 80 8.28 9.68 -35.20
N HIS A 81 8.41 10.56 -36.20
CA HIS A 81 7.52 11.68 -36.50
C HIS A 81 6.17 11.24 -37.09
N SER A 82 5.10 11.99 -36.79
CA SER A 82 4.09 12.35 -37.79
C SER A 82 3.24 13.56 -37.36
N SER A 83 3.55 14.68 -38.02
CA SER A 83 2.72 15.80 -38.51
C SER A 83 1.37 16.21 -37.87
N GLU A 84 1.34 17.50 -37.54
CA GLU A 84 0.28 18.52 -37.40
C GLU A 84 -1.00 18.41 -38.26
N THR A 85 -2.10 19.03 -37.78
CA THR A 85 -2.91 20.14 -38.37
C THR A 85 -4.24 20.25 -37.57
N THR A 86 -4.48 21.22 -36.68
CA THR A 86 -4.92 22.65 -36.79
C THR A 86 -6.34 22.90 -37.34
N GLY A 87 -7.16 23.62 -36.55
CA GLY A 87 -8.45 24.25 -36.92
C GLY A 87 -9.54 24.02 -35.85
N ASP A 88 -9.81 24.85 -34.84
CA ASP A 88 -10.20 26.27 -34.71
C ASP A 88 -11.74 26.49 -34.58
N MET A 89 -12.08 27.37 -33.63
CA MET A 89 -13.35 28.07 -33.30
C MET A 89 -14.57 27.39 -32.61
N VAL A 90 -15.01 28.11 -31.57
CA VAL A 90 -16.15 28.03 -30.60
C VAL A 90 -17.22 29.09 -31.03
N PRO A 91 -18.38 29.42 -30.37
CA PRO A 91 -19.33 28.82 -29.38
C PRO A 91 -20.81 28.86 -29.87
N ILE A 92 -21.81 28.48 -29.03
CA ILE A 92 -23.09 29.23 -28.79
C ILE A 92 -23.94 28.61 -27.63
N GLU A 93 -24.68 29.50 -26.95
CA GLU A 93 -25.35 29.49 -25.64
C GLU A 93 -26.59 28.58 -25.38
N ALA A 94 -26.96 28.48 -24.09
CA ALA A 94 -28.15 27.89 -23.46
C ALA A 94 -29.44 28.74 -23.61
N PRO A 95 -30.66 28.21 -23.29
CA PRO A 95 -31.27 28.31 -21.94
C PRO A 95 -32.10 27.03 -21.56
N GLY A 96 -32.43 26.61 -20.34
CA GLY A 96 -32.86 27.29 -19.11
C GLY A 96 -34.35 26.99 -18.83
N VAL A 97 -34.70 26.05 -17.94
CA VAL A 97 -36.03 25.96 -17.22
C VAL A 97 -35.87 25.18 -15.91
N GLU A 98 -36.34 25.77 -14.81
CA GLU A 98 -36.36 25.27 -13.41
C GLU A 98 -37.80 24.79 -13.02
N PRO A 99 -38.14 24.42 -11.76
CA PRO A 99 -38.62 23.10 -11.31
C PRO A 99 -40.14 23.05 -10.94
N PRO A 100 -40.63 21.94 -10.35
CA PRO A 100 -41.55 22.12 -9.21
C PRO A 100 -41.33 21.18 -8.02
N ASP A 101 -41.70 21.72 -6.85
CA ASP A 101 -41.61 21.21 -5.48
C ASP A 101 -42.36 19.89 -5.18
N ALA A 102 -41.75 19.04 -4.36
CA ALA A 102 -42.45 18.25 -3.34
C ALA A 102 -41.47 17.81 -2.22
N PRO A 103 -41.81 17.98 -0.92
CA PRO A 103 -40.93 17.63 0.18
C PRO A 103 -41.03 16.13 0.50
N ALA A 104 -39.99 15.37 0.17
CA ALA A 104 -39.82 14.00 0.64
C ALA A 104 -38.74 13.95 1.73
N THR A 105 -39.18 13.58 2.92
CA THR A 105 -38.43 13.15 4.12
C THR A 105 -37.03 12.61 3.81
N PRO A 106 -35.93 13.14 4.40
CA PRO A 106 -34.63 12.52 4.26
C PRO A 106 -34.60 11.24 5.10
N SER A 107 -34.64 10.10 4.41
CA SER A 107 -34.12 8.82 4.90
C SER A 107 -32.71 9.01 5.47
N PRO A 108 -32.30 8.25 6.51
CA PRO A 108 -30.94 8.29 7.02
C PRO A 108 -30.03 7.61 6.00
N SER A 109 -29.68 8.32 4.93
CA SER A 109 -28.60 7.94 4.04
C SER A 109 -27.33 7.92 4.88
N LEU A 110 -26.73 6.74 5.01
CA LEU A 110 -25.36 6.55 5.49
C LEU A 110 -24.52 7.72 5.00
N ALA A 111 -24.01 8.51 5.95
CA ALA A 111 -23.16 9.65 5.65
C ALA A 111 -22.06 9.18 4.70
N LEU A 112 -22.11 9.63 3.46
CA LEU A 112 -21.02 9.50 2.52
C LEU A 112 -19.89 10.30 3.16
N GLU A 113 -18.98 9.61 3.86
CA GLU A 113 -17.83 10.27 4.49
C GLU A 113 -17.13 11.11 3.42
N ALA A 114 -16.89 12.38 3.74
CA ALA A 114 -16.22 13.28 2.83
C ALA A 114 -14.89 12.64 2.39
N PRO A 115 -14.46 12.85 1.13
CA PRO A 115 -13.19 12.33 0.65
C PRO A 115 -12.07 12.71 1.61
N PHE A 116 -11.26 11.72 2.00
CA PHE A 116 -10.10 11.94 2.86
C PHE A 116 -9.18 12.99 2.24
N ASP A 117 -9.04 14.15 2.88
CA ASP A 117 -8.13 15.22 2.44
C ASP A 117 -6.70 14.90 2.86
N ASP A 118 -5.91 14.46 1.88
CA ASP A 118 -4.53 14.04 2.06
C ASP A 118 -3.52 15.08 1.51
N SER A 119 -4.00 16.29 1.17
CA SER A 119 -3.20 17.34 0.52
C SER A 119 -1.95 17.77 1.30
N HIS A 120 -1.91 17.49 2.60
CA HIS A 120 -0.82 17.83 3.51
C HIS A 120 0.21 16.71 3.71
N ILE A 121 -0.02 15.53 3.13
CA ILE A 121 0.84 14.35 3.33
C ILE A 121 1.86 14.27 2.18
N ALA A 122 3.14 14.26 2.52
CA ALA A 122 4.21 13.98 1.56
C ALA A 122 4.39 12.46 1.41
N PHE A 123 4.13 11.94 0.21
CA PHE A 123 4.32 10.52 -0.11
C PHE A 123 5.70 10.29 -0.76
N PRO A 124 6.32 9.11 -0.55
CA PRO A 124 5.86 7.98 0.26
C PRO A 124 6.03 8.15 1.77
N VAL A 125 5.13 7.56 2.57
CA VAL A 125 5.21 7.55 4.04
C VAL A 125 5.78 6.23 4.53
N TYR A 126 6.76 6.29 5.43
CA TYR A 126 7.42 5.12 6.01
C TYR A 126 7.21 5.04 7.52
N ARG A 127 6.97 3.83 8.02
CA ARG A 127 6.87 3.53 9.46
C ARG A 127 7.56 2.20 9.76
N ASN A 128 8.30 2.12 10.86
CA ASN A 128 8.80 0.85 11.40
C ASN A 128 8.31 0.72 12.84
N CYS A 129 7.51 -0.31 13.12
CA CYS A 129 7.06 -0.64 14.46
C CYS A 129 7.18 -2.16 14.66
N ASP A 130 7.75 -2.57 15.80
CA ASP A 130 7.91 -3.97 16.20
C ASP A 130 8.59 -4.85 15.13
N GLY A 131 9.54 -4.28 14.39
CA GLY A 131 10.27 -4.98 13.33
C GLY A 131 9.47 -5.19 12.04
N VAL A 132 8.31 -4.54 11.91
CA VAL A 132 7.52 -4.52 10.68
C VAL A 132 7.63 -3.14 10.04
N TRP A 133 8.16 -3.10 8.82
CA TRP A 133 8.15 -1.92 7.97
C TRP A 133 6.79 -1.77 7.31
N THR A 134 6.25 -0.56 7.30
CA THR A 134 5.03 -0.19 6.57
C THR A 134 5.36 0.97 5.65
N VAL A 135 4.98 0.85 4.38
CA VAL A 135 5.11 1.88 3.36
C VAL A 135 3.72 2.23 2.85
N LEU A 136 3.37 3.51 2.82
CA LEU A 136 2.15 4.00 2.20
C LEU A 136 2.51 4.82 0.96
N LEU A 137 1.95 4.44 -0.18
CA LEU A 137 2.15 5.06 -1.49
C LEU A 137 0.85 5.69 -1.96
N LYS A 138 0.95 6.81 -2.69
CA LYS A 138 -0.15 7.47 -3.39
C LYS A 138 0.05 7.34 -4.90
N ASP A 139 -1.04 7.09 -5.61
CA ASP A 139 -1.12 6.89 -7.06
C ASP A 139 -0.14 5.84 -7.63
N PRO A 140 0.12 4.68 -6.98
CA PRO A 140 1.06 3.71 -7.53
C PRO A 140 0.45 2.93 -8.71
N THR A 141 1.30 2.62 -9.70
CA THR A 141 1.01 1.62 -10.72
C THR A 141 1.66 0.29 -10.34
N VAL A 142 0.83 -0.73 -10.10
CA VAL A 142 1.28 -2.11 -9.85
C VAL A 142 1.32 -2.84 -11.18
N VAL A 143 2.47 -3.44 -11.51
CA VAL A 143 2.64 -4.28 -12.70
C VAL A 143 2.89 -5.70 -12.25
N VAL A 144 1.99 -6.61 -12.62
CA VAL A 144 2.09 -8.04 -12.34
C VAL A 144 2.48 -8.75 -13.63
N ARG A 145 3.63 -9.42 -13.63
CA ARG A 145 4.04 -10.31 -14.71
C ARG A 145 3.83 -11.75 -14.26
N ASP A 146 3.11 -12.55 -15.04
CA ASP A 146 2.92 -13.97 -14.75
C ASP A 146 4.06 -14.85 -15.28
N GLY A 147 3.99 -16.16 -14.99
CA GLY A 147 4.98 -17.13 -15.44
C GLY A 147 5.01 -17.36 -16.95
N SER A 148 3.98 -16.91 -17.69
CA SER A 148 3.95 -16.93 -19.16
C SER A 148 4.61 -15.69 -19.79
N GLY A 149 4.99 -14.71 -18.95
CA GLY A 149 5.54 -13.43 -19.38
C GLY A 149 4.49 -12.37 -19.69
N LYS A 150 3.19 -12.70 -19.59
CA LYS A 150 2.11 -11.72 -19.76
C LYS A 150 2.10 -10.76 -18.57
N SER A 151 1.96 -9.47 -18.87
CA SER A 151 1.91 -8.42 -17.85
C SER A 151 0.55 -7.74 -17.79
N GLU A 152 0.05 -7.55 -16.58
CA GLU A 152 -1.12 -6.74 -16.27
C GLU A 152 -0.70 -5.51 -15.46
N LYS A 153 -1.38 -4.37 -15.67
CA LYS A 153 -1.12 -3.13 -14.96
C LYS A 153 -2.38 -2.70 -14.21
N MET A 154 -2.23 -2.30 -12.96
CA MET A 154 -3.29 -1.80 -12.10
C MET A 154 -2.87 -0.44 -11.55
N GLN A 155 -3.67 0.58 -11.81
CA GLN A 155 -3.52 1.90 -11.18
C GLN A 155 -4.34 1.91 -9.89
N LEU A 156 -3.73 2.31 -8.79
CA LEU A 156 -4.38 2.42 -7.49
C LEU A 156 -4.29 3.86 -6.99
N ASP A 157 -5.25 4.30 -6.18
CA ASP A 157 -5.17 5.60 -5.49
C ASP A 157 -4.17 5.54 -4.33
N TYR A 158 -4.16 4.42 -3.61
CA TYR A 158 -3.23 4.18 -2.51
C TYR A 158 -2.78 2.71 -2.44
N LEU A 159 -1.56 2.49 -1.97
CA LEU A 159 -1.05 1.16 -1.65
C LEU A 159 -0.32 1.17 -0.31
N LYS A 160 -0.80 0.37 0.64
CA LYS A 160 -0.13 0.07 1.89
C LYS A 160 0.63 -1.25 1.77
N VAL A 161 1.95 -1.22 1.96
CA VAL A 161 2.83 -2.38 1.92
C VAL A 161 3.39 -2.65 3.31
N CYS A 162 3.13 -3.84 3.86
CA CYS A 162 3.70 -4.30 5.12
C CYS A 162 4.81 -5.32 4.85
N LEU A 163 6.01 -5.07 5.36
CA LEU A 163 7.20 -5.88 5.14
C LEU A 163 7.76 -6.33 6.49
N LYS A 164 8.12 -7.61 6.59
CA LYS A 164 8.83 -8.16 7.74
C LYS A 164 10.13 -8.72 7.24
N ASP A 165 11.20 -8.35 7.93
CA ASP A 165 12.53 -8.85 7.60
C ASP A 165 12.59 -10.37 7.88
N ILE A 166 12.89 -11.14 6.84
CA ILE A 166 13.06 -12.59 6.90
C ILE A 166 14.47 -12.98 7.39
N SER A 167 15.43 -12.05 7.34
CA SER A 167 16.82 -12.24 7.75
C SER A 167 17.07 -11.88 9.22
N ALA A 168 16.18 -11.08 9.82
CA ALA A 168 16.23 -10.72 11.23
C ALA A 168 15.89 -11.94 12.10
N ARG A 169 16.93 -12.71 12.48
CA ARG A 169 16.79 -13.73 13.54
C ARG A 169 16.30 -13.07 14.83
N PRO A 170 15.21 -13.58 15.46
CA PRO A 170 14.78 -13.07 16.76
C PRO A 170 15.86 -13.36 17.80
N GLY A 171 16.52 -12.30 18.28
CA GLY A 171 17.56 -12.37 19.33
C GLY A 171 18.89 -11.68 19.05
N ALA A 172 19.11 -11.10 17.87
CA ALA A 172 20.40 -10.44 17.54
C ALA A 172 20.58 -9.03 18.13
N ALA A 173 19.52 -8.42 18.70
CA ALA A 173 19.61 -7.12 19.36
C ALA A 173 19.86 -7.25 20.88
N LYS A 174 20.96 -7.89 21.29
CA LYS A 174 21.54 -7.63 22.61
C LYS A 174 22.72 -6.68 22.44
N ALA A 175 22.47 -5.42 22.79
CA ALA A 175 23.45 -4.36 22.84
C ALA A 175 24.74 -4.82 23.54
N ARG A 176 25.89 -4.64 22.88
CA ARG A 176 27.20 -4.74 23.52
C ARG A 176 27.32 -3.63 24.56
N GLY A 177 26.98 -3.94 25.81
CA GLY A 177 27.28 -3.09 26.96
C GLY A 177 28.79 -3.02 27.17
N THR A 178 29.41 -1.93 26.74
CA THR A 178 30.82 -1.66 26.98
C THR A 178 31.03 -1.40 28.48
N LYS A 179 31.49 -2.43 29.22
CA LYS A 179 31.97 -2.28 30.61
C LYS A 179 33.16 -1.31 30.63
N ARG A 180 32.93 -0.07 31.08
CA ARG A 180 33.99 0.86 31.49
C ARG A 180 34.74 0.27 32.69
N ARG A 181 35.99 -0.19 32.51
CA ARG A 181 36.94 -0.44 33.62
C ARG A 181 37.44 0.90 34.13
N ARG A 182 37.05 1.27 35.36
CA ARG A 182 37.71 2.32 36.16
C ARG A 182 39.10 1.80 36.54
N ALA A 183 40.15 2.45 36.07
CA ALA A 183 41.51 2.27 36.59
C ALA A 183 41.59 2.96 37.97
N ARG A 184 41.95 2.19 39.00
CA ARG A 184 42.33 2.70 40.32
C ARG A 184 43.80 3.10 40.24
N LYS A 185 44.10 4.35 40.59
CA LYS A 185 45.46 4.87 40.81
C LYS A 185 46.11 4.12 41.99
N SER A 186 47.38 3.79 41.84
CA SER A 186 48.38 3.70 42.90
C SER A 186 49.60 4.49 42.48
#